data_AF-A0A951CRS4-F1
#
_entry.id   AF-A0A951CRS4-F1
#
_cell.length_a   1.000
_cell.length_b   1.000
_cell.length_c   1.000
_cell.angle_alpha   90.00
_cell.angle_beta   90.00
_cell.angle_gamma   90.00
#
_symmetry.space_group_name_H-M   'P 1'
#
loop_
_entity.id
_entity.type
_entity.pdbx_description
1 polymer ?
#
loop_
_entity_poly.entity_id
_entity_poly.type
_entity_poly.pdbx_seq_one_letter_code
_entity_poly.pdbx_strand_id
1 'polypeptide(L)'
;MDTAGRDQLGVDAVIYPGLLSDISLNDGGGSRASFGRRDTPGASNGSPTVVFPVGYDNEGQPINLQLLGRAWDDDKLVGMAYAFEEIANAAGHGHVEATTAPALPLN
;
A
#
# COMPACT_ATOMS: atom_id res chain seq x y z
N MET A 1 -7.17 -18.04 -12.89
CA MET A 1 -6.84 -17.15 -11.75
C MET A 1 -5.38 -17.39 -11.39
N ASP A 2 -4.48 -17.08 -12.35
CA ASP A 2 -3.01 -17.26 -12.32
C ASP A 2 -2.32 -15.88 -12.47
N THR A 3 -3.05 -14.80 -12.16
CA THR A 3 -2.64 -13.44 -12.53
C THR A 3 -1.61 -12.83 -11.57
N ALA A 4 -1.52 -13.33 -10.33
CA ALA A 4 -0.46 -12.96 -9.39
C ALA A 4 0.63 -14.03 -9.26
N GLY A 5 0.33 -15.28 -9.62
CA GLY A 5 1.28 -16.39 -9.49
C GLY A 5 2.41 -16.30 -10.50
N ARG A 6 2.09 -16.11 -11.80
CA ARG A 6 3.09 -16.17 -12.89
C ARG A 6 4.10 -17.28 -12.57
N ASP A 7 3.65 -18.48 -12.16
CA ASP A 7 4.52 -19.44 -11.46
C ASP A 7 5.73 -19.83 -12.32
N GLN A 8 5.56 -19.76 -13.64
CA GLN A 8 6.61 -19.96 -14.66
C GLN A 8 7.72 -18.89 -14.65
N LEU A 9 7.47 -17.72 -14.06
CA LEU A 9 8.41 -16.62 -13.87
C LEU A 9 8.96 -16.54 -12.45
N GLY A 10 8.46 -17.35 -11.51
CA GLY A 10 8.90 -17.34 -10.11
C GLY A 10 8.61 -16.03 -9.39
N VAL A 11 7.44 -15.42 -9.63
CA VAL A 11 7.03 -14.17 -8.96
C VAL A 11 6.24 -14.49 -7.70
N ASP A 12 6.72 -14.01 -6.54
CA ASP A 12 6.03 -14.25 -5.27
C ASP A 12 4.92 -13.22 -4.97
N ALA A 13 5.06 -11.99 -5.47
CA ALA A 13 4.06 -10.93 -5.34
C ALA A 13 4.25 -9.85 -6.43
N VAL A 14 3.17 -9.12 -6.74
CA VAL A 14 3.21 -7.91 -7.58
C VAL A 14 3.07 -6.67 -6.71
N ILE A 15 3.97 -5.69 -6.89
CA ILE A 15 3.94 -4.41 -6.17
C ILE A 15 3.49 -3.26 -7.07
N TYR A 16 2.72 -2.32 -6.52
CA TYR A 16 2.26 -1.12 -7.23
C TYR A 16 1.94 0.02 -6.24
N PRO A 17 1.99 1.29 -6.68
CA PRO A 17 1.68 2.41 -5.81
C PRO A 17 0.19 2.47 -5.44
N GLY A 18 -0.10 2.99 -4.25
CA GLY A 18 -1.46 3.27 -3.77
C GLY A 18 -2.20 4.30 -4.60
N LEU A 19 -1.51 5.40 -4.87
CA LEU A 19 -2.00 6.58 -5.58
C LEU A 19 -1.09 6.83 -6.79
N LEU A 20 -1.68 7.32 -7.88
CA LEU A 20 -0.94 7.66 -9.11
C LEU A 20 -0.51 9.14 -9.16
N SER A 21 -0.98 9.95 -8.20
CA SER A 21 -0.68 11.38 -8.10
C SER A 21 -0.73 11.88 -6.65
N ASP A 22 -0.03 12.98 -6.40
CA ASP A 22 -0.01 13.84 -5.21
C ASP A 22 -1.36 14.58 -5.00
N ILE A 23 -2.01 14.97 -6.08
CA ILE A 23 -3.31 15.65 -6.06
C ILE A 23 -4.42 14.62 -6.14
N SER A 24 -5.26 14.61 -5.11
CA SER A 24 -6.56 13.94 -5.17
C SER A 24 -7.41 14.58 -6.26
N LEU A 25 -7.77 13.81 -7.29
CA LEU A 25 -8.81 14.19 -8.25
C LEU A 25 -10.16 14.24 -7.49
N ASN A 26 -10.52 15.41 -6.97
CA ASN A 26 -11.80 15.65 -6.30
C ASN A 26 -12.91 16.08 -7.27
N ASP A 27 -12.63 16.17 -8.57
CA ASP A 27 -13.63 16.39 -9.61
C ASP A 27 -14.37 15.08 -9.94
N GLY A 28 -14.98 14.48 -8.92
CA GLY A 28 -15.80 13.27 -8.97
C GLY A 28 -17.12 13.45 -9.74
N GLY A 29 -17.10 14.14 -10.87
CA GLY A 29 -18.13 14.09 -11.89
C GLY A 29 -17.92 12.89 -12.80
N GLY A 30 -18.57 11.76 -12.49
CA GLY A 30 -18.59 10.55 -13.32
C GLY A 30 -17.93 9.33 -12.66
N SER A 31 -18.13 8.15 -13.25
CA SER A 31 -17.71 6.82 -12.75
C SER A 31 -16.18 6.58 -12.68
N ARG A 32 -15.39 7.62 -12.44
CA ARG A 32 -13.95 7.53 -12.22
C ARG A 32 -13.68 7.35 -10.74
N ALA A 33 -12.71 6.49 -10.40
CA ALA A 33 -12.25 6.35 -9.03
C ALA A 33 -11.79 7.73 -8.52
N SER A 34 -12.53 8.30 -7.56
CA SER A 34 -12.05 9.39 -6.74
C SER A 34 -10.68 8.95 -6.17
N PHE A 35 -9.74 9.88 -6.06
CA PHE A 35 -8.36 9.65 -5.61
C PHE A 35 -7.34 9.17 -6.65
N GLY A 36 -7.68 8.95 -7.93
CA GLY A 36 -6.69 8.43 -8.90
C GLY A 36 -6.07 7.09 -8.47
N ARG A 37 -6.73 6.41 -7.52
CA ARG A 37 -6.34 5.13 -6.96
C ARG A 37 -6.54 4.08 -8.04
N ARG A 38 -5.54 3.23 -8.23
CA ARG A 38 -5.77 2.00 -8.99
C ARG A 38 -6.63 1.10 -8.12
N ASP A 39 -7.89 0.86 -8.52
CA ASP A 39 -8.77 -0.10 -7.87
C ASP A 39 -7.97 -1.37 -7.58
N THR A 40 -8.02 -1.85 -6.33
CA THR A 40 -7.24 -3.02 -5.91
C THR A 40 -7.64 -4.19 -6.80
N PRO A 41 -6.78 -4.63 -7.74
CA PRO A 41 -7.18 -5.60 -8.77
C PRO A 41 -7.68 -6.91 -8.16
N GLY A 42 -7.15 -7.25 -6.98
CA GLY A 42 -7.48 -8.46 -6.25
C GLY A 42 -8.92 -8.57 -5.75
N ALA A 43 -9.64 -7.47 -5.57
CA ALA A 43 -11.00 -7.51 -5.02
C ALA A 43 -11.98 -8.28 -5.93
N SER A 44 -11.87 -8.08 -7.25
CA SER A 44 -12.74 -8.71 -8.24
C SER A 44 -12.55 -10.22 -8.34
N ASN A 45 -11.35 -10.71 -8.02
CA ASN A 45 -10.94 -12.09 -8.22
C ASN A 45 -10.52 -12.80 -6.92
N GLY A 46 -10.74 -12.20 -5.75
CA GLY A 46 -10.39 -12.77 -4.45
C GLY A 46 -8.89 -12.93 -4.18
N SER A 47 -8.01 -12.23 -4.90
CA SER A 47 -6.57 -12.26 -4.60
C SER A 47 -6.26 -11.40 -3.38
N PRO A 48 -5.46 -11.89 -2.41
CA PRO A 48 -5.11 -11.12 -1.24
C PRO A 48 -4.22 -9.93 -1.61
N THR A 49 -4.41 -8.83 -0.90
CA THR A 49 -3.61 -7.61 -1.04
C THR A 49 -3.28 -7.05 0.32
N VAL A 50 -2.01 -6.70 0.55
CA VAL A 50 -1.56 -5.95 1.72
C VAL A 50 -1.18 -4.54 1.28
N VAL A 51 -1.65 -3.53 2.01
CA VAL A 51 -1.35 -2.11 1.80
C VAL A 51 -0.58 -1.61 3.01
N PHE A 52 0.58 -0.97 2.79
CA PHE A 52 1.46 -0.54 3.87
C PHE A 52 2.16 0.79 3.52
N PRO A 53 2.44 1.65 4.52
CA PRO A 53 3.07 2.93 4.30
C PRO A 53 4.54 2.76 3.89
N VAL A 54 5.04 3.65 3.03
CA VAL A 54 6.45 3.63 2.57
C VAL A 54 7.16 4.98 2.67
N GLY A 55 6.54 5.95 3.33
CA GLY A 55 7.11 7.28 3.56
C GLY A 55 6.21 8.40 3.05
N TYR A 56 6.85 9.47 2.58
CA TYR A 56 6.20 10.70 2.15
C TYR A 56 6.70 11.12 0.77
N ASP A 57 5.86 11.84 0.02
CA ASP A 57 6.30 12.54 -1.19
C ASP A 57 7.02 13.87 -0.87
N ASN A 58 7.35 14.64 -1.92
CA ASN A 58 8.08 15.90 -1.77
C ASN A 58 7.22 17.00 -1.13
N GLU A 59 5.91 16.83 -1.12
CA GLU A 59 4.90 17.71 -0.55
C GLU A 59 4.58 17.34 0.91
N GLY A 60 5.19 16.28 1.44
CA GLY A 60 4.98 15.80 2.80
C GLY A 60 3.66 15.05 2.98
N GLN A 61 3.09 14.50 1.91
CA GLN A 61 1.92 13.62 1.97
C GLN A 61 2.31 12.15 2.13
N PRO A 62 1.62 11.37 2.98
CA PRO A 62 1.94 9.97 3.17
C PRO A 62 1.64 9.14 1.93
N ILE A 63 2.59 8.32 1.50
CA ILE A 63 2.47 7.40 0.37
C ILE A 63 2.48 5.94 0.84
N ASN A 64 1.83 5.07 0.08
CA ASN A 64 1.78 3.64 0.35
C ASN A 64 2.08 2.82 -0.91
N LEU A 65 2.48 1.57 -0.69
CA LEU A 65 2.55 0.53 -1.71
C LEU A 65 1.52 -0.55 -1.40
N GLN A 66 1.15 -1.29 -2.45
CA GLN A 66 0.25 -2.43 -2.38
C GLN A 66 0.96 -3.66 -2.94
N LEU A 67 0.98 -4.75 -2.17
CA LEU A 67 1.42 -6.08 -2.61
C LEU A 67 0.19 -6.94 -2.92
N LEU A 68 0.11 -7.46 -4.15
CA LEU A 68 -0.91 -8.41 -4.59
C LEU A 68 -0.29 -9.80 -4.66
N GLY A 69 -0.89 -10.76 -3.97
CA GLY A 69 -0.41 -12.14 -3.90
C GLY A 69 -1.34 -13.17 -4.54
N ARG A 70 -0.89 -14.43 -4.47
CA ARG A 70 -1.69 -15.60 -4.83
C ARG A 70 -2.77 -15.84 -3.78
N ALA A 71 -3.82 -16.56 -4.16
CA ALA A 71 -4.83 -16.99 -3.21
C ALA A 71 -4.18 -17.72 -2.02
N TRP A 72 -4.54 -17.30 -0.81
CA TRP A 72 -4.12 -17.89 0.46
C TRP A 72 -2.65 -17.69 0.87
N ASP A 73 -1.93 -16.78 0.20
CA ASP A 73 -0.59 -16.33 0.59
C ASP A 73 -0.60 -15.08 1.50
N ASP A 74 -1.71 -14.84 2.21
CA ASP A 74 -1.89 -13.68 3.09
C ASP A 74 -0.75 -13.53 4.11
N ASP A 75 -0.30 -14.65 4.68
CA ASP A 75 0.80 -14.72 5.64
C ASP A 75 2.13 -14.22 5.04
N LYS A 76 2.44 -14.63 3.81
CA LYS A 76 3.64 -14.20 3.09
C LYS A 76 3.58 -12.71 2.77
N LEU A 77 2.42 -12.19 2.34
CA LEU A 77 2.28 -10.77 2.05
C LEU A 77 2.47 -9.91 3.30
N VAL A 78 1.90 -10.32 4.43
CA VAL A 78 2.11 -9.65 5.73
C VAL A 78 3.57 -9.74 6.14
N GLY A 79 4.23 -10.89 5.96
CA GLY A 79 5.66 -11.06 6.22
C GLY A 79 6.54 -10.13 5.38
N MET A 80 6.23 -9.94 4.10
CA MET A 80 6.95 -9.01 3.22
C MET A 80 6.77 -7.56 3.67
N ALA A 81 5.54 -7.15 4.02
CA ALA A 81 5.27 -5.80 4.52
C ALA A 81 5.97 -5.54 5.86
N TYR A 82 5.98 -6.53 6.76
CA TYR A 82 6.70 -6.45 8.03
C TYR A 82 8.22 -6.36 7.83
N ALA A 83 8.78 -7.13 6.90
CA ALA A 83 10.21 -7.03 6.58
C ALA A 83 10.58 -5.63 6.05
N PHE A 84 9.70 -5.00 5.27
CA PHE A 84 9.89 -3.61 4.86
C PHE A 84 9.85 -2.66 6.06
N GLU A 85 8.88 -2.81 6.97
CA GLU A 85 8.76 -1.99 8.18
C GLU A 85 10.02 -2.07 9.05
N GLU A 86 10.57 -3.26 9.27
CA GLU A 86 11.82 -3.44 10.03
C GLU A 86 13.00 -2.69 9.39
N ILE A 87 13.12 -2.75 8.05
CA ILE A 87 14.17 -2.01 7.31
C ILE A 87 13.95 -0.50 7.43
N ALA A 88 12.71 -0.03 7.28
CA ALA A 88 12.37 1.39 7.38
C ALA A 88 12.63 1.94 8.79
N ASN A 89 12.25 1.19 9.83
CA ASN A 89 12.53 1.52 11.23
C ASN A 89 14.05 1.61 11.47
N ALA A 90 14.82 0.62 11.01
CA ALA A 90 16.27 0.62 11.13
C ALA A 90 16.94 1.80 10.41
N ALA A 91 16.35 2.28 9.31
CA ALA A 91 16.83 3.44 8.56
C ALA A 91 16.36 4.80 9.14
N GLY A 92 15.53 4.82 10.20
CA GLY A 92 14.96 6.05 10.74
C GLY A 92 13.86 6.68 9.88
N HIS A 93 13.28 5.90 8.96
CA HIS A 93 12.18 6.28 8.06
C HIS A 93 10.93 5.44 8.28
N GLY A 94 10.82 4.83 9.48
CA GLY A 94 9.72 3.97 9.88
C GLY A 94 8.45 4.74 10.21
N HIS A 95 7.70 4.27 11.21
CA HIS A 95 6.47 4.91 11.65
C HIS A 95 6.65 6.42 11.92
N VAL A 96 5.73 7.24 11.40
CA VAL A 96 5.70 8.68 11.59
C VAL A 96 4.36 9.10 12.19
N GLU A 97 4.42 9.79 13.32
CA GLU A 97 3.25 10.30 14.01
C GLU A 97 2.54 11.40 13.21
N ALA A 98 1.21 11.42 13.29
CA ALA A 98 0.43 12.48 12.66
C ALA A 98 0.66 13.81 13.39
N THR A 99 1.04 14.85 12.64
CA THR A 99 1.26 16.20 13.19
C THR A 99 -0.04 16.93 13.54
N THR A 100 -1.17 16.48 13.00
CA THR A 100 -2.49 17.08 13.19
C THR A 100 -3.26 16.52 14.39
N ALA A 101 -2.79 15.42 14.99
CA ALA A 101 -3.44 14.74 16.10
C ALA A 101 -2.41 14.31 17.16
N PRO A 102 -1.85 15.26 17.93
CA PRO A 102 -0.85 14.94 18.95
C PRO A 102 -1.47 14.12 20.10
N ALA A 103 -0.61 13.35 20.78
CA ALA A 103 -1.00 12.61 21.98
C ALA A 103 -1.60 13.56 23.04
N LEU A 104 -2.65 13.08 23.72
CA LEU A 104 -3.24 13.81 24.84
C LEU A 104 -2.23 13.91 25.99
N PRO A 105 -2.18 15.03 26.73
CA PRO A 105 -1.37 15.13 27.92
C PRO A 105 -1.78 14.07 28.94
N LEU A 106 -0.81 13.36 29.50
CA LEU A 106 -1.03 12.49 30.65
C LEU A 106 -1.10 13.39 31.89
N ASN A 107 -2.29 13.47 32.50
CA ASN A 107 -2.53 14.17 33.77
C ASN A 107 -2.29 13.23 34.95
#